data_AF-A0A8T6UL14-F1
#
_entry.id   AF-A0A8T6UL14-F1
#
_cell.length_a   1.000
_cell.length_b   1.000
_cell.length_c   1.000
_cell.angle_alpha   90.00
_cell.angle_beta   90.00
_cell.angle_gamma   90.00
#
_symmetry.space_group_name_H-M   'P 1'
#
loop_
_entity.id
_entity.type
_entity.pdbx_description
1 polymer ?
#
loop_
_entity_poly.entity_id
_entity_poly.type
_entity_poly.pdbx_seq_one_letter_code
_entity_poly.pdbx_strand_id
1 'polypeptide(L)'
;MGFIIVVGLNLFLTRSAGLRYREAIISVIIGSSSHFEIAIATAISLYGLGSQAALGTTMGLFWEVPIMLSLVYLGKKLNHKGFWKK
;
A
#
# COMPACT_ATOMS: atom_id res chain seq x y z
N MET A 1 -3.32 2.97 10.82
CA MET A 1 -3.87 1.68 11.29
C MET A 1 -4.43 0.82 10.15
N GLY A 2 -5.32 1.34 9.29
CA GLY A 2 -5.88 0.56 8.17
C GLY A 2 -4.83 -0.05 7.21
N PHE A 3 -3.79 0.70 6.85
CA PHE A 3 -2.77 0.23 5.92
C PHE A 3 -2.06 -1.07 6.37
N ILE A 4 -1.60 -1.14 7.63
CA ILE A 4 -0.89 -2.33 8.15
C ILE A 4 -1.82 -3.55 8.15
N ILE A 5 -3.12 -3.35 8.43
CA ILE A 5 -4.12 -4.41 8.40
C ILE A 5 -4.27 -4.95 6.98
N VAL A 6 -4.43 -4.07 5.99
CA VAL A 6 -4.57 -4.44 4.57
C VAL A 6 -3.32 -5.17 4.06
N VAL A 7 -2.13 -4.71 4.43
CA VAL A 7 -0.86 -5.37 4.08
C VAL A 7 -0.75 -6.75 4.72
N GLY A 8 -1.10 -6.87 6.01
CA GLY A 8 -1.10 -8.14 6.72
C GLY A 8 -2.08 -9.14 6.08
N LEU A 9 -3.27 -8.68 5.70
CA LEU A 9 -4.27 -9.46 5.00
C LEU A 9 -3.77 -9.91 3.62
N ASN A 10 -3.20 -9.01 2.81
CA ASN A 10 -2.66 -9.34 1.50
C ASN A 10 -1.46 -10.31 1.59
N LEU A 11 -0.56 -10.14 2.58
CA LEU A 11 0.54 -11.07 2.84
C LEU A 11 0.01 -12.48 3.20
N PHE A 12 -1.03 -12.54 4.03
CA PHE A 12 -1.65 -13.80 4.43
C PHE A 12 -2.41 -14.47 3.27
N LEU A 13 -3.14 -13.69 2.49
CA LEU A 13 -3.88 -14.15 1.30
C LEU A 13 -2.93 -14.69 0.24
N THR A 14 -1.86 -13.95 -0.08
CA THR A 14 -0.86 -14.40 -1.07
C THR A 14 -0.10 -15.64 -0.63
N ARG A 15 0.13 -15.80 0.69
CA ARG A 15 0.66 -17.04 1.26
C ARG A 15 -0.33 -18.20 1.16
N SER A 16 -1.60 -17.97 1.51
CA SER A 16 -2.66 -19.00 1.47
C SER A 16 -2.99 -19.43 0.04
N ALA A 17 -2.91 -18.51 -0.91
CA ALA A 17 -3.06 -18.76 -2.34
C ALA A 17 -1.84 -19.47 -2.97
N GLY A 18 -0.74 -19.67 -2.23
CA GLY A 18 0.43 -20.42 -2.69
C GLY A 18 1.21 -19.74 -3.83
N LEU A 19 1.10 -18.42 -3.98
CA LEU A 19 1.75 -17.67 -5.05
C LEU A 19 3.27 -17.64 -4.88
N ARG A 20 3.99 -17.60 -6.02
CA ARG A 20 5.44 -17.38 -6.03
C ARG A 20 5.75 -15.95 -5.62
N TYR A 21 6.94 -15.72 -5.08
CA TYR A 21 7.36 -14.39 -4.60
C TYR A 21 7.08 -13.27 -5.62
N ARG A 22 7.39 -13.49 -6.91
CA ARG A 22 7.23 -12.46 -7.95
C ARG A 22 5.76 -12.04 -8.13
N GLU A 23 4.82 -12.97 -8.06
CA GLU A 23 3.39 -12.70 -8.20
C GLU A 23 2.80 -12.18 -6.89
N ALA A 24 3.22 -12.77 -5.76
CA ALA A 24 2.80 -12.38 -4.43
C ALA A 24 3.18 -10.93 -4.11
N ILE A 25 4.44 -10.52 -4.35
CA ILE A 25 4.89 -9.17 -4.00
C ILE A 25 4.17 -8.10 -4.84
N ILE A 26 3.95 -8.38 -6.13
CA ILE A 26 3.18 -7.49 -7.02
C ILE A 26 1.74 -7.38 -6.51
N SER A 27 1.12 -8.51 -6.15
CA SER A 27 -0.25 -8.54 -5.62
C SER A 27 -0.36 -7.80 -4.29
N VAL A 28 0.59 -7.96 -3.37
CA VAL A 28 0.59 -7.24 -2.07
C VAL A 28 0.75 -5.75 -2.28
N ILE A 29 1.66 -5.32 -3.16
CA ILE A 29 1.86 -3.89 -3.46
C ILE A 29 0.59 -3.31 -4.05
N ILE A 30 0.06 -3.88 -5.14
CA ILE A 30 -1.14 -3.39 -5.80
C ILE A 30 -2.35 -3.41 -4.86
N GLY A 31 -2.55 -4.50 -4.13
CA GLY A 31 -3.67 -4.67 -3.21
C GLY A 31 -3.61 -3.81 -1.95
N SER A 32 -2.46 -3.19 -1.67
CA SER A 32 -2.28 -2.28 -0.52
C SER A 32 -2.15 -0.81 -0.94
N SER A 33 -1.97 -0.52 -2.23
CA SER A 33 -1.89 0.85 -2.77
C SER A 33 -3.25 1.55 -2.74
N SER A 34 -3.24 2.83 -2.40
CA SER A 34 -4.40 3.71 -2.51
C SER A 34 -4.23 4.70 -3.68
N HIS A 35 -5.34 5.12 -4.30
CA HIS A 35 -5.31 6.09 -5.40
C HIS A 35 -5.43 7.52 -4.87
N PHE A 36 -4.31 8.10 -4.43
CA PHE A 36 -4.29 9.44 -3.84
C PHE A 36 -4.64 10.55 -4.83
N GLU A 37 -4.29 10.44 -6.13
CA GLU A 37 -4.67 11.48 -7.10
C GLU A 37 -6.19 11.69 -7.14
N ILE A 38 -6.97 10.60 -7.12
CA ILE A 38 -8.45 10.67 -7.15
C ILE A 38 -8.97 11.24 -5.83
N ALA A 39 -8.36 10.86 -4.70
CA ALA A 39 -8.73 11.39 -3.39
C ALA A 39 -8.50 12.91 -3.30
N ILE A 40 -7.36 13.39 -3.80
CA ILE A 40 -7.02 14.82 -3.83
C ILE A 40 -7.98 15.57 -4.76
N ALA A 41 -8.24 15.05 -5.97
CA ALA A 41 -9.18 15.64 -6.91
C ALA A 41 -10.58 15.79 -6.31
N THR A 42 -11.05 14.76 -5.59
CA THR A 42 -12.36 14.77 -4.92
C THR A 42 -12.38 15.76 -3.76
N ALA A 43 -11.33 15.80 -2.93
CA ALA A 43 -11.23 16.74 -1.82
C ALA A 43 -11.22 18.20 -2.30
N ILE A 44 -10.49 18.50 -3.37
CA ILE A 44 -10.48 19.82 -4.01
C ILE A 44 -11.85 20.15 -4.61
N SER A 45 -12.50 19.19 -5.28
CA SER A 45 -13.80 19.41 -5.95
C SER A 45 -14.93 19.69 -4.95
N LEU A 46 -14.90 19.05 -3.78
CA LEU A 46 -15.96 19.18 -2.76
C LEU A 46 -15.70 20.31 -1.76
N TYR A 47 -14.44 20.51 -1.35
CA TYR A 47 -14.09 21.41 -0.24
C TYR A 47 -13.26 22.62 -0.69
N GLY A 48 -12.83 22.67 -1.94
CA GLY A 48 -11.97 23.74 -2.47
C GLY A 48 -10.49 23.56 -2.12
N LEU A 49 -9.62 24.23 -2.91
CA LEU A 49 -8.15 24.09 -2.87
C LEU A 49 -7.50 24.46 -1.53
N GLY A 50 -8.08 25.43 -0.80
CA GLY A 50 -7.52 25.94 0.47
C GLY A 50 -8.06 25.25 1.72
N SER A 51 -8.89 24.22 1.58
CA SER A 51 -9.50 23.56 2.74
C SER A 51 -8.51 22.65 3.48
N GLN A 52 -8.74 22.50 4.78
CA GLN A 52 -8.01 21.52 5.60
C GLN A 52 -8.18 20.08 5.08
N ALA A 53 -9.30 19.78 4.40
CA ALA A 53 -9.55 18.48 3.79
C ALA A 53 -8.61 18.21 2.60
N ALA A 54 -8.40 19.20 1.72
CA ALA A 54 -7.47 19.08 0.60
C ALA A 54 -6.02 18.91 1.09
N LEU A 55 -5.61 19.70 2.09
CA LEU A 55 -4.28 19.60 2.71
C LEU A 55 -4.06 18.26 3.44
N GLY A 56 -5.05 17.75 4.16
CA GLY A 56 -4.94 16.46 4.83
C GLY A 56 -4.74 15.29 3.84
N THR A 57 -5.39 15.37 2.68
CA THR A 57 -5.30 14.34 1.64
C THR A 57 -3.93 14.31 0.95
N THR A 58 -3.34 15.48 0.68
CA THR A 58 -1.98 15.57 0.12
C THR A 58 -0.91 15.15 1.12
N MET A 59 -1.10 15.44 2.42
CA MET A 59 -0.18 14.98 3.48
C MET A 59 -0.17 13.46 3.62
N GLY A 60 -1.29 12.78 3.37
CA GLY A 60 -1.36 11.32 3.36
C GLY A 60 -0.44 10.67 2.32
N LEU A 61 -0.28 11.29 1.15
CA LEU A 61 0.60 10.80 0.08
C LEU A 61 2.07 10.79 0.51
N PHE A 62 2.53 11.83 1.22
CA PHE A 62 3.91 11.89 1.71
C PHE A 62 4.26 10.74 2.65
N TRP A 63 3.27 10.21 3.38
CA TRP A 63 3.44 9.06 4.25
C TRP A 63 3.35 7.73 3.50
N GLU A 64 2.55 7.64 2.44
CA GLU A 64 2.39 6.38 1.71
C GLU A 64 3.67 5.95 0.98
N VAL A 65 4.37 6.87 0.31
CA VAL A 65 5.61 6.56 -0.43
C VAL A 65 6.67 5.86 0.43
N PRO A 66 7.07 6.37 1.61
CA PRO A 66 8.06 5.69 2.46
C PRO A 66 7.55 4.36 3.01
N ILE A 67 6.24 4.22 3.24
CA ILE A 67 5.68 2.92 3.64
C ILE A 67 5.80 1.91 2.49
N MET A 68 5.49 2.30 1.25
CA MET A 68 5.59 1.41 0.09
C MET A 68 7.02 0.90 -0.10
N LEU A 69 8.01 1.78 0.04
CA LEU A 69 9.43 1.40 0.00
C LEU A 69 9.79 0.43 1.14
N SER A 70 9.28 0.68 2.35
CA SER A 70 9.46 -0.20 3.50
C SER A 70 8.84 -1.58 3.26
N LEU A 71 7.72 -1.64 2.54
CA LEU A 71 7.02 -2.88 2.18
C LEU A 71 7.82 -3.69 1.16
N VAL A 72 8.43 -3.05 0.16
CA VAL A 72 9.36 -3.71 -0.76
C VAL A 72 10.55 -4.30 -0.01
N TYR A 73 11.12 -3.56 0.94
CA TYR A 73 12.21 -4.05 1.79
C TYR A 73 11.77 -5.26 2.63
N LEU A 74 10.58 -5.18 3.24
CA LEU A 74 9.98 -6.29 3.98
C LEU A 74 9.75 -7.52 3.08
N GLY A 75 9.23 -7.33 1.87
CA GLY A 75 9.05 -8.38 0.87
C GLY A 75 10.34 -9.08 0.51
N LYS A 76 11.43 -8.32 0.25
CA LYS A 76 12.77 -8.88 0.03
C LYS A 76 13.26 -9.69 1.23
N LYS A 77 13.06 -9.19 2.46
CA LYS A 77 13.45 -9.87 3.69
C LYS A 77 12.66 -11.17 3.91
N LEU A 78 11.36 -11.16 3.62
CA LEU A 78 10.48 -12.34 3.72
C LEU A 78 10.82 -13.40 2.65
N ASN A 79 11.19 -12.99 1.43
CA ASN A 79 11.66 -13.90 0.40
C ASN A 79 12.95 -14.61 0.80
N HIS A 80 13.91 -13.87 1.38
CA HIS A 80 15.16 -14.47 1.87
C HIS A 80 14.93 -15.51 2.99
N LYS A 81 13.87 -15.34 3.79
CA LYS A 81 13.44 -16.30 4.81
C LYS A 81 12.60 -17.47 4.27
N GLY A 82 12.38 -17.56 2.95
CA GLY A 82 11.58 -18.64 2.35
C GLY A 82 10.09 -18.56 2.67
N PHE A 83 9.55 -17.35 2.90
CA PHE A 83 8.14 -17.17 3.26
C PHE A 83 7.16 -17.54 2.13
N TRP A 84 7.57 -17.41 0.87
CA TRP A 84 6.79 -17.87 -0.30
C TRP A 84 7.44 -19.10 -0.93
N LYS A 85 6.61 -19.94 -1.57
CA LYS A 85 7.11 -21.06 -2.38
C LYS A 85 7.99 -20.50 -3.51
N LYS A 86 9.14 -21.15 -3.74
CA LYS A 86 10.00 -20.86 -4.90
C LYS A 86 9.27 -21.18 -6.19
#